data_AF-A0A319CN38-F1
#
_entry.id   AF-A0A319CN38-F1
#
_cell.length_a   1.000
_cell.length_b   1.000
_cell.length_c   1.000
_cell.angle_alpha   90.00
_cell.angle_beta   90.00
_cell.angle_gamma   90.00
#
_symmetry.space_group_name_H-M   'P 1'
#
loop_
_entity.id
_entity.type
_entity.pdbx_description
1 polymer ?
#
loop_
_entity_poly.entity_id
_entity_poly.type
_entity_poly.pdbx_seq_one_letter_code
_entity_poly.pdbx_strand_id
1 'polypeptide(L)'
;MDCILDGLNSSQSSAVTSPASILQVLAPPGSGKTKTLTARVAYLLAHHNYRPQDVICCTFTIKASREMRERLTKLIGEDLQKRLLLGTFHSICRRYLVIYGHLIGLKKGFGIADSGDSTSIIKVGQASFLLNSARPSPWWSYIDLG
;
A
#
# COMPACT_ATOMS: atom_id res chain seq x y z
N MET A 1 -24.24 -9.61 23.42
CA MET A 1 -23.89 -8.17 23.31
C MET A 1 -22.64 -8.11 22.46
N ASP A 2 -22.71 -7.45 21.29
CA ASP A 2 -21.60 -7.41 20.33
C ASP A 2 -20.49 -6.48 20.84
N CYS A 3 -19.43 -7.08 21.40
CA CYS A 3 -18.27 -6.35 21.94
C CYS A 3 -17.58 -5.42 20.92
N ILE A 4 -17.85 -5.62 19.63
CA ILE A 4 -17.36 -4.80 18.52
C ILE A 4 -17.91 -3.36 18.58
N LEU A 5 -19.15 -3.18 19.04
CA LEU A 5 -19.81 -1.88 19.09
C LEU A 5 -19.56 -1.13 20.41
N ASP A 6 -18.89 -1.77 21.37
CA ASP A 6 -18.70 -1.21 22.70
C ASP A 6 -17.83 0.06 22.71
N GLY A 7 -18.35 1.08 23.36
CA GLY A 7 -17.72 2.39 23.49
C GLY A 7 -17.61 3.17 22.17
N LEU A 8 -18.41 2.82 21.15
CA LEU A 8 -18.62 3.68 19.98
C LEU A 8 -19.75 4.68 20.26
N ASN A 9 -19.59 5.92 19.79
CA ASN A 9 -20.71 6.87 19.78
C ASN A 9 -21.68 6.58 18.63
N SER A 10 -22.83 7.24 18.61
CA SER A 10 -23.89 7.01 17.61
C SER A 10 -23.39 7.12 16.16
N SER A 11 -22.60 8.14 15.83
CA SER A 11 -22.04 8.33 14.49
C SER A 11 -21.05 7.23 14.11
N GLN A 12 -20.21 6.78 15.04
CA GLN A 12 -19.26 5.69 14.81
C GLN A 12 -20.00 4.36 14.65
N SER A 13 -20.99 4.06 15.49
CA SER A 13 -21.81 2.85 15.37
C SER A 13 -22.57 2.81 14.05
N SER A 14 -23.13 3.95 13.61
CA SER A 14 -23.77 4.08 12.30
C SER A 14 -22.78 3.81 11.16
N ALA A 15 -21.56 4.37 11.22
CA ALA A 15 -20.53 4.08 10.22
C ALA A 15 -20.08 2.62 10.24
N VAL A 16 -20.04 1.95 11.40
CA VAL A 16 -19.65 0.53 11.51
C VAL A 16 -20.71 -0.38 10.92
N THR A 17 -21.99 -0.11 11.23
CA THR A 17 -23.13 -0.97 10.87
C THR A 17 -23.78 -0.61 9.53
N SER A 18 -23.33 0.45 8.86
CA SER A 18 -23.91 0.91 7.60
C SER A 18 -23.88 -0.19 6.53
N PRO A 19 -25.04 -0.50 5.89
CA PRO A 19 -25.16 -1.53 4.86
C PRO A 19 -24.67 -1.07 3.48
N ALA A 20 -24.20 0.19 3.37
CA ALA A 20 -23.73 0.74 2.10
C ALA A 20 -22.53 -0.03 1.56
N SER A 21 -22.55 -0.33 0.27
CA SER A 21 -21.43 -0.98 -0.44
C SER A 21 -20.19 -0.08 -0.52
N ILE A 22 -20.40 1.24 -0.60
CA ILE A 22 -19.36 2.27 -0.56
C ILE A 22 -19.69 3.24 0.56
N LEU A 23 -18.74 3.47 1.46
CA LEU A 23 -18.90 4.38 2.60
C LEU A 23 -17.69 5.29 2.73
N GLN A 24 -17.94 6.60 2.73
CA GLN A 24 -16.94 7.61 3.05
C GLN A 24 -17.17 8.13 4.47
N VAL A 25 -16.13 8.06 5.32
CA VAL A 25 -16.17 8.55 6.70
C VAL A 25 -15.33 9.83 6.79
N LEU A 26 -16.00 10.98 6.85
CA LEU A 26 -15.37 12.27 7.10
C LEU A 26 -15.27 12.50 8.61
N ALA A 27 -14.07 12.76 9.11
CA ALA A 27 -13.90 12.92 10.56
C ALA A 27 -12.72 13.85 10.93
N PRO A 28 -12.90 14.78 11.89
CA PRO A 28 -11.83 15.64 12.41
C PRO A 28 -10.70 14.87 13.09
N PRO A 29 -9.50 15.46 13.27
CA PRO A 29 -8.47 14.89 14.14
C PRO A 29 -9.03 14.50 15.52
N GLY A 30 -8.57 13.39 16.09
CA GLY A 30 -9.01 12.92 17.42
C GLY A 30 -10.39 12.23 17.47
N SER A 31 -11.19 12.24 16.40
CA SER A 31 -12.57 11.70 16.39
C SER A 31 -12.71 10.17 16.44
N GLY A 32 -11.60 9.44 16.60
CA GLY A 32 -11.62 7.97 16.65
C GLY A 32 -11.70 7.26 15.29
N LYS A 33 -11.33 7.91 14.17
CA LYS A 33 -11.31 7.30 12.81
C LYS A 33 -10.80 5.87 12.76
N THR A 34 -9.63 5.63 13.35
CA THR A 34 -9.02 4.31 13.38
C THR A 34 -9.88 3.30 14.14
N LYS A 35 -10.50 3.69 15.26
CA LYS A 35 -11.41 2.84 16.03
C LYS A 35 -12.62 2.44 15.20
N THR A 36 -13.24 3.41 14.51
CA THR A 36 -14.38 3.18 13.60
C THR A 36 -14.01 2.22 12.47
N LEU A 37 -12.86 2.43 11.81
CA LEU A 37 -12.42 1.57 10.71
C LEU A 37 -12.15 0.13 11.17
N THR A 38 -11.46 -0.05 12.30
CA THR A 38 -11.17 -1.40 12.83
C THR A 38 -12.43 -2.11 13.27
N ALA A 39 -13.37 -1.40 13.89
CA ALA A 39 -14.66 -1.95 14.27
C ALA A 39 -15.50 -2.33 13.04
N ARG A 40 -15.49 -1.52 11.96
CA ARG A 40 -16.19 -1.84 10.70
C ARG A 40 -15.64 -3.11 10.07
N VAL A 41 -14.32 -3.28 10.01
CA VAL A 41 -13.72 -4.51 9.48
C VAL A 41 -14.15 -5.71 10.32
N ALA A 42 -14.04 -5.64 11.65
CA ALA A 42 -14.49 -6.71 12.54
C ALA A 42 -15.97 -7.04 12.35
N TYR A 43 -16.81 -6.01 12.23
CA TYR A 43 -18.25 -6.14 12.03
C TYR A 43 -18.58 -6.84 10.69
N LEU A 44 -17.91 -6.48 9.60
CA LEU A 44 -18.11 -7.12 8.29
C LEU A 44 -17.72 -8.61 8.30
N LEU A 45 -16.64 -8.96 9.00
CA LEU A 45 -16.23 -10.35 9.16
C LEU A 45 -17.25 -11.15 9.99
N ALA A 46 -17.72 -10.57 11.10
CA ALA A 46 -18.60 -11.24 12.06
C ALA A 46 -20.06 -11.36 11.59
N HIS A 47 -20.62 -10.31 10.97
CA HIS A 47 -22.04 -10.22 10.66
C HIS A 47 -22.36 -10.34 9.17
N HIS A 48 -21.39 -10.10 8.28
CA HIS A 48 -21.62 -10.13 6.82
C HIS A 48 -20.85 -11.25 6.10
N ASN A 49 -20.25 -12.20 6.84
CA ASN A 49 -19.54 -13.36 6.29
C ASN A 49 -18.42 -13.01 5.29
N TYR A 50 -17.82 -11.82 5.41
CA TYR A 50 -16.65 -11.47 4.61
C TYR A 50 -15.50 -12.41 4.99
N ARG A 51 -14.84 -12.99 3.98
CA ARG A 51 -13.66 -13.81 4.23
C ARG A 51 -12.47 -12.88 4.52
N PRO A 52 -11.66 -13.10 5.57
CA PRO A 52 -10.55 -12.22 5.89
C PRO A 52 -9.56 -12.00 4.73
N GLN A 53 -9.29 -13.04 3.93
CA GLN A 53 -8.40 -12.93 2.78
C GLN A 53 -8.89 -12.01 1.66
N ASP A 54 -10.19 -11.67 1.64
CA ASP A 54 -10.78 -10.76 0.66
C ASP A 54 -10.83 -9.31 1.15
N VAL A 55 -10.37 -9.04 2.38
CA VAL A 55 -10.39 -7.70 2.99
C VAL A 55 -8.99 -7.10 2.97
N ILE A 56 -8.88 -5.93 2.36
CA ILE A 56 -7.65 -5.14 2.31
C ILE A 56 -7.77 -3.93 3.25
N CYS A 57 -6.81 -3.79 4.15
CA CYS A 57 -6.65 -2.64 5.04
C CYS A 57 -5.34 -1.92 4.69
N CYS A 58 -5.42 -0.79 4.01
CA CYS A 58 -4.25 -0.02 3.58
C CYS A 58 -4.08 1.28 4.36
N THR A 59 -2.84 1.63 4.68
CA THR A 59 -2.47 2.92 5.30
C THR A 59 -1.29 3.57 4.58
N PHE A 60 -1.04 4.85 4.85
CA PHE A 60 0.15 5.53 4.33
C PHE A 60 1.43 5.22 5.12
N THR A 61 1.31 5.02 6.44
CA THR A 61 2.48 4.85 7.32
C THR A 61 2.53 3.45 7.94
N ILE A 62 3.76 2.99 8.21
CA ILE A 62 4.02 1.73 8.91
C ILE A 62 3.48 1.78 10.35
N LYS A 63 3.58 2.93 11.02
CA LYS A 63 3.04 3.09 12.38
C LYS A 63 1.52 2.87 12.41
N ALA A 64 0.79 3.48 11.47
CA ALA A 64 -0.65 3.31 11.40
C ALA A 64 -1.06 1.87 11.06
N SER A 65 -0.32 1.18 10.18
CA SER A 65 -0.63 -0.23 9.89
C SER A 65 -0.35 -1.14 11.09
N ARG A 66 0.74 -0.91 11.84
CA ARG A 66 1.00 -1.67 13.08
C ARG A 66 -0.08 -1.45 14.13
N GLU A 67 -0.48 -0.20 14.37
CA GLU A 67 -1.55 0.12 15.31
C GLU A 67 -2.89 -0.50 14.88
N MET A 68 -3.24 -0.43 13.59
CA MET A 68 -4.45 -1.05 13.06
C MET A 68 -4.43 -2.57 13.21
N ARG A 69 -3.27 -3.20 12.98
CA ARG A 69 -3.04 -4.64 13.19
C ARG A 69 -3.32 -5.03 14.64
N GLU A 70 -2.70 -4.36 15.60
CA GLU A 70 -2.88 -4.65 17.04
C GLU A 70 -4.34 -4.51 17.47
N ARG A 71 -5.02 -3.46 17.01
CA ARG A 71 -6.44 -3.24 17.30
C ARG A 71 -7.32 -4.34 16.72
N LEU A 72 -7.08 -4.74 15.48
CA LEU A 72 -7.83 -5.84 14.86
C LEU A 72 -7.56 -7.17 15.55
N THR A 73 -6.30 -7.48 15.89
CA THR A 73 -5.97 -8.70 16.67
C THR A 73 -6.80 -8.80 17.94
N LYS A 74 -7.01 -7.68 18.65
CA LYS A 74 -7.83 -7.64 19.87
C LYS A 74 -9.33 -7.87 19.61
N LEU A 75 -9.83 -7.46 18.44
CA LEU A 75 -11.26 -7.56 18.09
C LEU A 75 -11.64 -8.92 17.50
N ILE A 76 -10.79 -9.51 16.67
CA ILE A 76 -11.11 -10.71 15.88
C ILE A 76 -10.21 -11.92 16.17
N GLY A 77 -9.22 -11.76 17.06
CA GLY A 77 -8.21 -12.78 17.34
C GLY A 77 -7.09 -12.84 16.29
N GLU A 78 -6.01 -13.49 16.68
CA GLU A 78 -4.77 -13.54 15.89
C GLU A 78 -4.94 -14.32 14.57
N ASP A 79 -5.69 -15.42 14.58
CA ASP A 79 -5.85 -16.30 13.42
C ASP A 79 -6.59 -15.60 12.27
N LEU A 80 -7.69 -14.91 12.56
CA LEU A 80 -8.40 -14.12 11.56
C LEU A 80 -7.58 -12.92 11.12
N GLN A 81 -6.89 -12.25 12.05
CA GLN A 81 -6.05 -11.10 11.73
C GLN A 81 -4.92 -11.46 10.75
N LYS A 82 -4.22 -12.58 10.95
CA LYS A 82 -3.12 -13.03 10.06
C LYS A 82 -3.54 -13.24 8.62
N ARG A 83 -4.83 -13.55 8.39
CA ARG A 83 -5.40 -13.78 7.06
C ARG A 83 -5.76 -12.47 6.33
N LEU A 84 -5.88 -11.35 7.03
CA LEU A 84 -6.15 -10.04 6.41
C LEU A 84 -4.96 -9.53 5.58
N LEU A 85 -5.26 -8.89 4.46
CA LEU A 85 -4.29 -8.10 3.70
C LEU A 85 -4.15 -6.70 4.33
N LEU A 86 -3.32 -6.61 5.37
CA LEU A 86 -3.10 -5.37 6.11
C LEU A 86 -1.66 -4.86 5.98
N GLY A 87 -1.49 -3.63 5.52
CA GLY A 87 -0.18 -3.00 5.39
C GLY A 87 -0.22 -1.56 4.88
N THR A 88 0.94 -1.01 4.55
CA THR A 88 1.00 0.21 3.75
C THR A 88 0.67 -0.07 2.29
N PHE A 89 0.30 0.97 1.53
CA PHE A 89 0.16 0.87 0.07
C PHE A 89 1.34 0.14 -0.59
N HIS A 90 2.57 0.60 -0.33
CA HIS A 90 3.78 -0.03 -0.87
C HIS A 90 3.90 -1.52 -0.51
N SER A 91 3.64 -1.88 0.76
CA SER A 91 3.75 -3.28 1.18
C SER A 91 2.72 -4.19 0.52
N ILE A 92 1.50 -3.70 0.32
CA ILE A 92 0.41 -4.43 -0.34
C ILE A 92 0.72 -4.57 -1.83
N CYS A 93 1.08 -3.49 -2.51
CA CYS A 93 1.49 -3.53 -3.92
C CYS A 93 2.66 -4.48 -4.14
N ARG A 94 3.71 -4.43 -3.29
CA ARG A 94 4.84 -5.36 -3.35
C ARG A 94 4.38 -6.81 -3.20
N ARG A 95 3.48 -7.10 -2.26
CA ARG A 95 2.95 -8.46 -2.06
C ARG A 95 2.26 -8.97 -3.33
N TYR A 96 1.45 -8.14 -3.99
CA TYR A 96 0.85 -8.49 -5.27
C TYR A 96 1.89 -8.70 -6.37
N LEU A 97 2.89 -7.83 -6.50
CA LEU A 97 3.95 -7.98 -7.50
C LEU A 97 4.82 -9.22 -7.28
N VAL A 98 5.08 -9.61 -6.04
CA VAL A 98 5.81 -10.86 -5.75
C VAL A 98 5.03 -12.09 -6.20
N ILE A 99 3.70 -12.09 -6.03
CA ILE A 99 2.84 -13.23 -6.39
C ILE A 99 2.58 -13.25 -7.90
N TYR A 100 2.16 -12.11 -8.46
CA TYR A 100 1.61 -12.02 -9.82
C TYR A 100 2.51 -11.29 -10.82
N GLY A 101 3.64 -10.74 -10.39
CA GLY A 101 4.51 -9.95 -11.27
C GLY A 101 5.03 -10.71 -12.48
N HIS A 102 5.13 -12.03 -12.39
CA HIS A 102 5.50 -12.89 -13.53
C HIS A 102 4.54 -12.75 -14.72
N LEU A 103 3.26 -12.42 -14.48
CA LEU A 103 2.25 -12.20 -15.52
C LEU A 103 2.51 -10.94 -16.36
N ILE A 104 3.32 -10.01 -15.83
CA ILE A 104 3.72 -8.77 -16.51
C ILE A 104 5.23 -8.76 -16.81
N GLY A 105 5.88 -9.93 -16.81
CA GLY A 105 7.30 -10.06 -17.13
C GLY A 105 8.27 -9.64 -16.02
N LEU A 106 7.80 -9.40 -14.79
CA LEU A 106 8.72 -9.16 -13.67
C LEU A 106 9.41 -10.46 -13.27
N LYS A 107 10.74 -10.40 -13.20
CA LYS A 107 11.56 -11.50 -12.70
C LYS A 107 11.27 -11.74 -11.23
N LYS A 108 11.31 -13.02 -10.82
CA LYS A 108 11.31 -13.39 -9.40
C LYS A 108 12.50 -12.74 -8.70
N GLY A 109 12.28 -12.25 -7.48
CA GLY A 109 13.33 -11.60 -6.69
C GLY A 109 13.69 -10.18 -7.17
N PHE A 110 12.79 -9.49 -7.88
CA PHE A 110 13.01 -8.08 -8.25
C PHE A 110 13.37 -7.23 -7.02
N GLY A 111 14.34 -6.34 -7.21
CA GLY A 111 14.74 -5.35 -6.21
C GLY A 111 13.74 -4.21 -6.13
N ILE A 112 13.67 -3.56 -4.96
CA ILE A 112 13.01 -2.26 -4.83
C ILE A 112 14.12 -1.23 -4.88
N ALA A 113 14.13 -0.42 -5.94
CA ALA A 113 15.06 0.69 -6.05
C ALA A 113 14.74 1.72 -4.97
N ASP A 114 15.75 2.15 -4.23
CA ASP A 114 15.62 3.25 -3.30
C ASP A 114 15.89 4.62 -3.97
N SER A 115 15.92 5.68 -3.18
CA SER A 115 16.21 7.03 -3.66
C SER A 115 17.65 7.18 -4.21
N GLY A 116 18.60 6.44 -3.67
CA GLY A 116 19.99 6.40 -4.13
C GLY A 116 20.12 5.68 -5.47
N ASP A 117 19.43 4.55 -5.63
CA ASP A 117 19.35 3.82 -6.90
C ASP A 117 18.73 4.70 -7.99
N SER A 118 17.63 5.38 -7.67
CA SER A 118 16.93 6.27 -8.60
C SER A 118 17.85 7.39 -9.10
N THR A 119 18.62 7.99 -8.20
CA THR A 119 19.57 9.05 -8.55
C THR A 119 20.71 8.53 -9.42
N SER A 120 21.21 7.32 -9.12
CA SER A 120 22.30 6.68 -9.86
C SER A 120 21.86 6.30 -11.28
N ILE A 121 20.64 5.77 -11.45
CA ILE A 121 20.07 5.45 -12.76
C ILE A 121 19.92 6.71 -13.61
N ILE A 122 19.44 7.82 -13.03
CA ILE A 122 19.31 9.09 -13.76
C ILE A 122 20.70 9.59 -14.22
N LYS A 123 21.72 9.50 -13.36
CA LYS A 123 23.09 9.91 -13.72
C LYS A 123 23.67 9.05 -14.85
N VAL A 124 23.48 7.73 -14.80
CA VAL A 124 23.92 6.82 -15.86
C VAL A 124 23.19 7.09 -17.18
N GLY A 125 21.89 7.37 -17.11
CA GLY A 125 21.09 7.77 -18.27
C GLY A 125 21.57 9.09 -18.89
N GLN A 126 21.87 10.09 -18.06
CA GLN A 126 22.44 11.37 -18.51
C GLN A 126 23.82 11.19 -19.15
N ALA A 127 24.71 10.42 -18.52
CA ALA A 127 26.04 10.14 -19.07
C ALA A 127 25.96 9.39 -20.41
N SER A 128 25.07 8.39 -20.52
CA SER A 128 24.84 7.66 -21.77
C SER A 128 24.24 8.53 -22.86
N PHE A 129 23.31 9.42 -22.51
CA PHE A 129 22.75 10.40 -23.43
C PHE A 129 23.81 11.37 -23.95
N LEU A 130 24.64 11.93 -23.06
CA LEU A 130 25.73 12.83 -23.42
C LEU A 130 26.78 12.14 -24.30
N LEU A 131 27.18 10.92 -23.97
CA LEU A 131 28.11 10.13 -24.79
C LEU A 131 27.53 9.81 -26.18
N ASN A 132 26.22 9.56 -26.28
CA ASN A 132 25.59 9.28 -27.56
C ASN A 132 25.39 10.55 -28.41
N SER A 133 25.17 11.71 -27.79
CA SER A 133 25.14 13.01 -28.47
C SER A 133 26.53 13.54 -28.87
N ALA A 134 27.60 13.07 -28.21
CA ALA A 134 28.97 13.45 -28.49
C ALA A 134 29.66 12.55 -29.54
N ARG A 135 29.00 11.51 -30.04
CA ARG A 135 29.51 10.74 -31.18
C ARG A 135 29.43 11.63 -32.43
N PRO A 136 30.56 11.97 -33.09
CA PRO A 136 30.51 12.68 -34.35
C PRO A 136 29.75 11.83 -35.37
N SER A 137 29.03 12.47 -36.30
CA SER A 137 28.42 11.71 -37.39
C SER A 137 29.53 11.05 -38.23
N PRO A 138 29.29 9.89 -38.87
CA PRO A 138 30.32 9.13 -39.60
C PRO A 138 30.92 9.87 -40.81
N TRP A 139 30.47 11.08 -41.09
CA TRP A 139 30.72 11.83 -42.32
C TRP A 139 31.72 12.98 -42.15
N TRP A 140 32.27 13.21 -40.95
CA TRP A 140 33.26 14.27 -40.73
C TRP A 140 34.61 13.68 -40.29
N SER A 141 35.58 13.70 -41.19
CA SER A 141 37.00 13.54 -40.87
C SER A 141 37.58 14.94 -40.68
N TYR A 142 38.04 15.26 -39.46
CA TYR A 142 38.76 16.51 -39.21
C TYR A 142 40.20 16.33 -39.75
N ILE A 143 40.55 17.04 -40.82
CA ILE A 143 41.94 17.21 -41.24
C ILE A 143 42.39 18.55 -40.66
N ASP A 144 43.36 18.46 -39.75
CA ASP A 144 44.03 19.62 -39.17
C ASP A 144 45.02 20.20 -40.21
N LEU A 145 44.89 21.49 -40.49
CA LEU A 145 45.81 22.27 -41.33
C LEU A 145 46.08 23.61 -40.63
N GLY A 146 46.89 23.57 -39.56
CA GLY A 146 47.44 24.76 -38.92
C GLY A 146 47.83 24.55 -37.48
#